data_AF-A0A8B6X231-F1
#
_entry.id   AF-A0A8B6X231-F1
#
_cell.length_a   1.000
_cell.length_b   1.000
_cell.length_c   1.000
_cell.angle_alpha   90.00
_cell.angle_beta   90.00
_cell.angle_gamma   90.00
#
_symmetry.space_group_name_H-M   'P 1'
#
loop_
_entity.id
_entity.type
_entity.pdbx_description
1 polymer ?
#
loop_
_entity_poly.entity_id
_entity_poly.type
_entity_poly.pdbx_seq_one_letter_code
_entity_poly.pdbx_strand_id
1 'polypeptide(L)'
;MQRPLALAALARVARHLAAVPPAARLRRAAGVTLLFCATVARAGDWTAIDSHALAAAPADERDVSSLARYLGRAARSDAERLRAAYRWVSDRITYDAIAYRDRQAEFVEADQVLASRKAVCGGFVKLYTELARELGVRTRVIRGYAKEPGHEPGREIPAPNHSWIAVQIDGQWRFIDPTWGAGTADADGHADKQFSEFEFLAEPDAFAFTHYPSREDDFLYSQRFSKQQFERLSAPVERLVEFGVAPGLLLGRAVTPGFDGFAEAFDVPAGLVRDLHVPLDGRLAAGPEHDFELNAPEADDVALIDGDRWLHFEREGAHFRLRSAVGAGRDVQLALHLPGRPAYLTFMRYGVTTPAGLAAR
;
A
#
# COMPACT_ATOMS: atom_id res chain seq x y z
N MET A 1 42.40 -11.94 2.03
CA MET A 1 43.10 -11.06 1.06
C MET A 1 42.38 -11.21 -0.28
N GLN A 2 41.57 -10.22 -0.67
CA GLN A 2 41.10 -9.88 -2.03
C GLN A 2 39.80 -9.04 -1.95
N ARG A 3 40.01 -7.72 -1.89
CA ARG A 3 39.24 -6.64 -2.52
C ARG A 3 40.34 -5.68 -3.05
N PRO A 4 40.18 -4.92 -4.16
CA PRO A 4 38.92 -4.51 -4.79
C PRO A 4 38.95 -4.42 -6.35
N LEU A 5 37.96 -5.01 -7.04
CA LEU A 5 37.63 -4.62 -8.43
C LEU A 5 36.49 -3.58 -8.49
N ALA A 6 35.76 -3.35 -7.39
CA ALA A 6 34.61 -2.43 -7.35
C ALA A 6 35.00 -0.95 -7.21
N LEU A 7 36.17 -0.60 -6.62
CA LEU A 7 36.59 0.80 -6.48
C LEU A 7 37.11 1.42 -7.80
N ALA A 8 37.60 0.61 -8.73
CA ALA A 8 38.15 1.10 -9.99
C ALA A 8 37.05 1.58 -10.96
N ALA A 9 35.85 1.01 -10.90
CA ALA A 9 34.70 1.42 -11.71
C ALA A 9 34.12 2.77 -11.25
N LEU A 10 34.00 2.99 -9.94
CA LEU A 10 33.51 4.25 -9.36
C LEU A 10 34.47 5.42 -9.59
N ALA A 11 35.80 5.17 -9.56
CA ALA A 11 36.81 6.19 -9.83
C ALA A 11 36.91 6.62 -11.31
N ARG A 12 36.29 5.88 -12.24
CA ARG A 12 36.26 6.20 -13.67
C ARG A 12 35.05 7.07 -14.03
N VAL A 13 33.92 6.89 -13.33
CA VAL A 13 32.73 7.74 -13.43
C VAL A 13 32.98 9.11 -12.81
N ALA A 14 33.63 9.17 -11.64
CA ALA A 14 33.94 10.43 -10.95
C ALA A 14 34.93 11.33 -11.73
N ARG A 15 35.83 10.74 -12.53
CA ARG A 15 36.81 11.49 -13.36
C ARG A 15 36.23 12.05 -14.65
N HIS A 16 35.04 11.62 -15.08
CA HIS A 16 34.34 12.19 -16.24
C HIS A 16 33.43 13.38 -15.87
N LEU A 17 33.16 13.59 -14.58
CA LEU A 17 32.33 14.70 -14.08
C LEU A 17 33.14 15.95 -13.67
N ALA A 18 34.47 15.93 -13.78
CA ALA A 18 35.34 17.03 -13.36
C ALA A 18 35.98 17.82 -14.52
N ALA A 19 35.47 17.71 -15.75
CA ALA A 19 36.04 18.38 -16.92
C ALA A 19 34.97 18.99 -17.85
N VAL A 20 34.15 19.91 -17.35
CA VAL A 20 33.36 20.83 -18.20
C VAL A 20 33.32 22.22 -17.54
N PRO A 21 33.72 23.31 -18.23
CA PRO A 21 33.79 24.64 -17.64
C PRO A 21 32.41 25.34 -17.56
N PRO A 22 32.25 26.32 -16.65
CA PRO A 22 30.95 26.89 -16.31
C PRO A 22 30.60 28.07 -17.24
N ALA A 23 30.09 27.82 -18.44
CA ALA A 23 29.29 28.79 -19.21
C ALA A 23 28.72 28.16 -20.50
N ALA A 24 27.50 27.64 -20.46
CA ALA A 24 26.52 27.67 -21.55
C ALA A 24 25.26 26.91 -21.11
N ARG A 25 24.29 27.66 -20.58
CA ARG A 25 22.90 27.20 -20.44
C ARG A 25 22.20 27.27 -21.80
N LEU A 26 21.14 26.48 -21.90
CA LEU A 26 20.01 26.53 -22.83
C LEU A 26 20.11 25.68 -24.11
N ARG A 27 19.12 24.77 -24.16
CA ARG A 27 18.64 23.92 -25.26
C ARG A 27 19.29 22.54 -25.35
N ARG A 28 18.43 21.54 -25.15
CA ARG A 28 18.60 20.08 -25.30
C ARG A 28 19.21 19.33 -24.12
N ALA A 29 18.35 19.02 -23.15
CA ALA A 29 18.42 17.77 -22.36
C ALA A 29 17.05 17.49 -21.70
N ALA A 30 15.97 17.54 -22.48
CA ALA A 30 14.77 16.76 -22.18
C ALA A 30 15.03 15.36 -22.75
N GLY A 31 15.67 14.52 -21.96
CA GLY A 31 16.22 13.25 -22.44
C GLY A 31 17.28 12.66 -21.52
N VAL A 32 17.07 12.75 -20.21
CA VAL A 32 17.57 11.75 -19.28
C VAL A 32 16.33 11.26 -18.56
N THR A 33 15.68 10.30 -19.23
CA THR A 33 14.69 9.42 -18.62
C THR A 33 15.25 8.97 -17.29
N LEU A 34 14.69 9.49 -16.21
CA LEU A 34 14.72 8.88 -14.90
C LEU A 34 14.02 7.53 -15.06
N LEU A 35 14.76 6.54 -15.55
CA LEU A 35 14.38 5.14 -15.48
C LEU A 35 14.63 4.70 -14.03
N PHE A 36 13.92 5.32 -13.09
CA PHE A 36 13.62 4.67 -11.83
C PHE A 36 12.45 3.74 -12.18
N CYS A 37 12.78 2.58 -12.74
CA CYS A 37 11.90 1.44 -12.58
C CYS A 37 11.82 1.20 -11.07
N ALA A 38 10.88 1.86 -10.40
CA ALA A 38 10.25 1.27 -9.24
C ALA A 38 9.63 -0.02 -9.77
N THR A 39 10.36 -1.12 -9.67
CA THR A 39 9.72 -2.43 -9.64
C THR A 39 8.79 -2.39 -8.45
N VAL A 40 7.55 -1.96 -8.67
CA VAL A 40 6.44 -2.36 -7.81
C VAL A 40 6.56 -3.88 -7.78
N ALA A 41 6.92 -4.42 -6.61
CA ALA A 41 7.01 -5.85 -6.44
C ALA A 41 5.68 -6.41 -6.92
N ARG A 42 5.68 -7.17 -8.02
CA ARG A 42 4.48 -7.91 -8.43
C ARG A 42 4.05 -8.68 -7.19
N ALA A 43 2.78 -8.54 -6.79
CA ALA A 43 2.17 -9.54 -5.92
C ALA A 43 2.55 -10.91 -6.49
N GLY A 44 3.26 -11.71 -5.70
CA GLY A 44 3.66 -13.03 -6.13
C GLY A 44 2.42 -13.83 -6.53
N ASP A 45 2.53 -14.71 -7.51
CA ASP A 45 1.47 -15.70 -7.71
C ASP A 45 1.49 -16.65 -6.50
N TRP A 46 0.63 -16.37 -5.53
CA TRP A 46 0.54 -17.13 -4.29
C TRP A 46 -0.39 -18.34 -4.40
N THR A 47 -1.03 -18.56 -5.55
CA THR A 47 -2.13 -19.55 -5.71
C THR A 47 -1.76 -20.94 -5.19
N ALA A 48 -0.56 -21.43 -5.51
CA ALA A 48 -0.11 -22.75 -5.08
C ALA A 48 0.16 -22.81 -3.57
N ILE A 49 0.77 -21.77 -3.01
CA ILE A 49 1.05 -21.65 -1.57
C ILE A 49 -0.24 -21.54 -0.78
N ASP A 50 -1.18 -20.73 -1.25
CA ASP A 50 -2.48 -20.53 -0.62
C ASP A 50 -3.31 -21.80 -0.64
N SER A 51 -3.39 -22.47 -1.81
CA SER A 51 -4.09 -23.74 -1.94
C SER A 51 -3.54 -24.80 -0.99
N HIS A 52 -2.21 -24.88 -0.88
CA HIS A 52 -1.56 -25.79 0.07
C HIS A 52 -1.90 -25.43 1.52
N ALA A 53 -1.80 -24.16 1.89
CA ALA A 53 -2.10 -23.69 3.24
C ALA A 53 -3.55 -24.03 3.65
N LEU A 54 -4.52 -23.79 2.77
CA LEU A 54 -5.93 -24.05 3.02
C LEU A 54 -6.27 -25.55 3.08
N ALA A 55 -5.44 -26.41 2.47
CA ALA A 55 -5.63 -27.86 2.46
C ALA A 55 -5.15 -28.57 3.74
N ALA A 56 -4.66 -27.84 4.75
CA ALA A 56 -4.25 -28.42 6.04
C ALA A 56 -5.37 -29.26 6.67
N ALA A 57 -5.04 -30.50 7.07
CA ALA A 57 -5.98 -31.40 7.72
C ALA A 57 -5.95 -31.22 9.25
N PRO A 58 -6.97 -31.66 10.00
CA PRO A 58 -6.98 -31.56 11.46
C PRO A 58 -5.74 -32.16 12.15
N ALA A 59 -5.13 -33.20 11.56
CA ALA A 59 -3.91 -33.81 12.06
C ALA A 59 -2.66 -32.91 11.88
N ASP A 60 -2.65 -32.04 10.88
CA ASP A 60 -1.60 -31.04 10.69
C ASP A 60 -1.78 -29.86 11.65
N GLU A 61 -3.02 -29.56 12.05
CA GLU A 61 -3.38 -28.41 12.89
C GLU A 61 -3.43 -28.70 14.40
N ARG A 62 -2.79 -29.80 14.86
CA ARG A 62 -2.84 -30.24 16.26
C ARG A 62 -2.12 -29.31 17.24
N ASP A 63 -1.00 -28.76 16.78
CA ASP A 63 -0.13 -27.87 17.53
C ASP A 63 0.63 -26.99 16.54
N VAL A 64 1.18 -25.88 17.03
CA VAL A 64 1.90 -24.89 16.19
C VAL A 64 3.03 -25.54 15.38
N SER A 65 3.78 -26.47 15.97
CA SER A 65 4.92 -27.12 15.30
C SER A 65 4.47 -28.02 14.13
N SER A 66 3.38 -28.76 14.31
CA SER A 66 2.77 -29.60 13.29
C SER A 66 2.24 -28.78 12.13
N LEU A 67 1.58 -27.67 12.45
CA LEU A 67 1.06 -26.76 11.44
C LEU A 67 2.18 -26.10 10.65
N ALA A 68 3.19 -25.54 11.34
CA ALA A 68 4.35 -24.95 10.68
C ALA A 68 5.06 -25.94 9.76
N ARG A 69 5.25 -27.19 10.20
CA ARG A 69 5.86 -28.25 9.37
C ARG A 69 5.05 -28.54 8.12
N TYR A 70 3.72 -28.57 8.22
CA TYR A 70 2.84 -28.76 7.07
C TYR A 70 2.94 -27.57 6.11
N LEU A 71 2.77 -26.34 6.60
CA LEU A 71 2.78 -25.10 5.80
C LEU A 71 4.10 -24.94 5.05
N GLY A 72 5.23 -25.28 5.67
CA GLY A 72 6.56 -25.18 5.08
C GLY A 72 6.84 -26.13 3.90
N ARG A 73 6.03 -27.18 3.67
CA ARG A 73 6.29 -28.18 2.62
C ARG A 73 6.22 -27.60 1.20
N ALA A 74 5.32 -26.66 0.96
CA ALA A 74 5.15 -26.02 -0.34
C ALA A 74 6.12 -24.84 -0.57
N ALA A 75 6.60 -24.21 0.50
CA ALA A 75 7.42 -23.01 0.43
C ALA A 75 8.90 -23.30 0.12
N ARG A 76 9.54 -22.38 -0.60
CA ARG A 76 10.96 -22.41 -0.99
C ARG A 76 11.71 -21.14 -0.57
N SER A 77 11.00 -20.06 -0.28
CA SER A 77 11.51 -18.78 0.22
C SER A 77 10.88 -18.38 1.55
N ASP A 78 11.50 -17.40 2.24
CA ASP A 78 10.93 -16.85 3.48
C ASP A 78 9.60 -16.15 3.22
N ALA A 79 9.46 -15.47 2.08
CA ALA A 79 8.20 -14.85 1.66
C ALA A 79 7.08 -15.90 1.48
N GLU A 80 7.35 -17.03 0.83
CA GLU A 80 6.35 -18.11 0.68
C GLU A 80 6.00 -18.78 2.02
N ARG A 81 6.97 -18.94 2.93
CA ARG A 81 6.71 -19.47 4.28
C ARG A 81 5.77 -18.54 5.06
N LEU A 82 6.07 -17.24 5.03
CA LEU A 82 5.23 -16.21 5.63
C LEU A 82 3.85 -16.14 4.97
N ARG A 83 3.78 -16.34 3.65
CA ARG A 83 2.50 -16.38 2.91
C ARG A 83 1.63 -17.56 3.34
N ALA A 84 2.21 -18.76 3.44
CA ALA A 84 1.46 -19.93 3.89
C ALA A 84 0.87 -19.74 5.29
N ALA A 85 1.68 -19.19 6.22
CA ALA A 85 1.21 -18.84 7.56
C ALA A 85 0.14 -17.75 7.54
N TYR A 86 0.31 -16.71 6.73
CA TYR A 86 -0.64 -15.60 6.60
C TYR A 86 -1.98 -16.09 6.09
N ARG A 87 -1.98 -16.82 4.98
CA ARG A 87 -3.19 -17.37 4.39
C ARG A 87 -3.93 -18.27 5.37
N TRP A 88 -3.23 -19.17 6.05
CA TRP A 88 -3.86 -20.06 7.02
C TRP A 88 -4.43 -19.28 8.22
N VAL A 89 -3.67 -18.35 8.82
CA VAL A 89 -4.12 -17.60 10.01
C VAL A 89 -5.33 -16.72 9.68
N SER A 90 -5.25 -15.95 8.60
CA SER A 90 -6.31 -15.05 8.18
C SER A 90 -7.59 -15.78 7.77
N ASP A 91 -7.48 -17.02 7.30
CA ASP A 91 -8.63 -17.89 7.02
C ASP A 91 -9.20 -18.54 8.29
N ARG A 92 -8.35 -19.14 9.12
CA ARG A 92 -8.77 -20.04 10.21
C ARG A 92 -9.01 -19.37 11.56
N ILE A 93 -8.57 -18.14 11.77
CA ILE A 93 -8.74 -17.43 13.05
C ILE A 93 -9.71 -16.25 12.91
N THR A 94 -10.78 -16.24 13.70
CA THR A 94 -11.80 -15.19 13.69
C THR A 94 -11.50 -14.12 14.74
N TYR A 95 -11.79 -12.87 14.42
CA TYR A 95 -11.63 -11.76 15.36
C TYR A 95 -12.62 -11.86 16.52
N ASP A 96 -12.12 -11.72 17.76
CA ASP A 96 -12.96 -11.70 18.96
C ASP A 96 -13.44 -10.30 19.32
N ALA A 97 -14.45 -9.81 18.58
CA ALA A 97 -15.05 -8.50 18.84
C ALA A 97 -15.64 -8.36 20.26
N ILE A 98 -16.17 -9.46 20.82
CA ILE A 98 -16.73 -9.50 22.18
C ILE A 98 -15.62 -9.35 23.21
N ALA A 99 -14.56 -10.18 23.15
CA ALA A 99 -13.44 -10.09 24.08
C ALA A 99 -12.70 -8.75 23.96
N TYR A 100 -12.60 -8.19 22.74
CA TYR A 100 -12.06 -6.85 22.52
C TYR A 100 -12.88 -5.77 23.23
N ARG A 101 -14.19 -5.74 23.00
CA ARG A 101 -15.12 -4.77 23.60
C ARG A 101 -15.13 -4.86 25.13
N ASP A 102 -15.17 -6.08 25.65
CA ASP A 102 -15.27 -6.34 27.09
C ASP A 102 -13.90 -6.21 27.79
N ARG A 103 -12.84 -5.85 27.03
CA ARG A 103 -11.45 -5.73 27.49
C ARG A 103 -10.93 -7.00 28.16
N GLN A 104 -11.43 -8.15 27.73
CA GLN A 104 -11.03 -9.48 28.17
C GLN A 104 -9.93 -10.06 27.25
N ALA A 105 -9.14 -9.18 26.64
CA ALA A 105 -7.98 -9.56 25.84
C ALA A 105 -6.87 -10.09 26.76
N GLU A 106 -7.02 -11.34 27.20
CA GLU A 106 -5.99 -12.05 27.96
C GLU A 106 -4.75 -12.31 27.08
N PHE A 107 -3.61 -12.51 27.73
CA PHE A 107 -2.43 -13.06 27.07
C PHE A 107 -2.73 -14.51 26.69
N VAL A 108 -3.11 -14.74 25.43
CA VAL A 108 -3.42 -16.06 24.91
C VAL A 108 -2.19 -16.67 24.25
N GLU A 109 -1.84 -17.89 24.63
CA GLU A 109 -0.74 -18.64 24.01
C GLU A 109 -1.11 -19.08 22.59
N ALA A 110 -0.11 -19.26 21.72
CA ALA A 110 -0.35 -19.59 20.32
C ALA A 110 -1.17 -20.88 20.12
N ASP A 111 -0.88 -21.93 20.91
CA ASP A 111 -1.65 -23.19 20.85
C ASP A 111 -3.10 -23.01 21.34
N GLN A 112 -3.36 -22.06 22.26
CA GLN A 112 -4.72 -21.74 22.69
C GLN A 112 -5.50 -21.01 21.57
N VAL A 113 -4.86 -20.08 20.85
CA VAL A 113 -5.48 -19.43 19.67
C VAL A 113 -5.73 -20.45 18.56
N LEU A 114 -4.77 -21.36 18.31
CA LEU A 114 -4.92 -22.46 17.36
C LEU A 114 -6.08 -23.38 17.74
N ALA A 115 -6.26 -23.69 19.02
CA ALA A 115 -7.37 -24.52 19.48
C ALA A 115 -8.72 -23.79 19.41
N SER A 116 -8.79 -22.53 19.87
CA SER A 116 -10.04 -21.76 19.96
C SER A 116 -10.54 -21.23 18.62
N ARG A 117 -9.64 -21.06 17.64
CA ARG A 117 -9.91 -20.40 16.35
C ARG A 117 -10.36 -18.95 16.46
N LYS A 118 -10.10 -18.31 17.60
CA LYS A 118 -10.59 -16.97 17.91
C LYS A 118 -9.59 -16.18 18.75
N ALA A 119 -9.34 -14.93 18.38
CA ALA A 119 -8.44 -14.04 19.11
C ALA A 119 -8.70 -12.56 18.81
N VAL A 120 -8.14 -11.67 19.63
CA VAL A 120 -7.92 -10.26 19.27
C VAL A 120 -6.52 -10.09 18.65
N CYS A 121 -6.16 -8.87 18.23
CA CYS A 121 -4.90 -8.59 17.52
C CYS A 121 -3.65 -9.19 18.18
N GLY A 122 -3.57 -9.17 19.52
CA GLY A 122 -2.48 -9.79 20.28
C GLY A 122 -2.32 -11.30 20.04
N GLY A 123 -3.42 -12.06 19.97
CA GLY A 123 -3.39 -13.49 19.70
C GLY A 123 -3.05 -13.82 18.24
N PHE A 124 -3.53 -13.00 17.30
CA PHE A 124 -3.17 -13.11 15.89
C PHE A 124 -1.65 -12.95 15.68
N VAL A 125 -1.07 -11.85 16.19
CA VAL A 125 0.38 -11.63 16.02
C VAL A 125 1.22 -12.65 16.78
N LYS A 126 0.73 -13.17 17.92
CA LYS A 126 1.39 -14.24 18.69
C LYS A 126 1.42 -15.54 17.90
N LEU A 127 0.27 -16.03 17.43
CA LEU A 127 0.20 -17.26 16.64
C LEU A 127 1.03 -17.16 15.37
N TYR A 128 0.89 -16.04 14.64
CA TYR A 128 1.67 -15.83 13.41
C TYR A 128 3.18 -15.81 13.66
N THR A 129 3.63 -15.13 14.72
CA THR A 129 5.05 -15.05 15.07
C THR A 129 5.62 -16.40 15.48
N GLU A 130 4.87 -17.22 16.24
CA GLU A 130 5.31 -18.58 16.59
C GLU A 130 5.38 -19.50 15.36
N LEU A 131 4.40 -19.40 14.44
CA LEU A 131 4.45 -20.12 13.16
C LEU A 131 5.66 -19.70 12.32
N ALA A 132 5.90 -18.39 12.19
CA ALA A 132 7.06 -17.86 11.47
C ALA A 132 8.37 -18.33 12.09
N ARG A 133 8.47 -18.36 13.44
CA ARG A 133 9.62 -18.87 14.18
C ARG A 133 9.89 -20.34 13.88
N GLU A 134 8.87 -21.20 13.92
CA GLU A 134 8.98 -22.63 13.57
C GLU A 134 9.32 -22.84 12.08
N LEU A 135 8.90 -21.92 11.21
CA LEU A 135 9.29 -21.87 9.79
C LEU A 135 10.71 -21.29 9.56
N GLY A 136 11.41 -20.91 10.62
CA GLY A 136 12.78 -20.39 10.56
C GLY A 136 12.89 -18.92 10.11
N VAL A 137 11.78 -18.17 10.09
CA VAL A 137 11.73 -16.77 9.69
C VAL A 137 11.65 -15.87 10.93
N ARG A 138 12.54 -14.90 11.02
CA ARG A 138 12.53 -13.93 12.13
C ARG A 138 11.50 -12.84 11.88
N THR A 139 10.71 -12.54 12.90
CA THR A 139 9.72 -11.46 12.89
C THR A 139 9.95 -10.53 14.08
N ARG A 140 9.39 -9.33 14.01
CA ARG A 140 9.32 -8.37 15.10
C ARG A 140 7.87 -7.92 15.28
N VAL A 141 7.30 -8.15 16.45
CA VAL A 141 5.97 -7.62 16.79
C VAL A 141 6.10 -6.13 17.09
N ILE A 142 5.23 -5.32 16.48
CA ILE A 142 5.12 -3.88 16.72
C ILE A 142 3.79 -3.61 17.39
N ARG A 143 3.84 -2.85 18.49
CA ARG A 143 2.66 -2.32 19.17
C ARG A 143 2.51 -0.84 18.87
N GLY A 144 1.29 -0.40 18.55
CA GLY A 144 1.07 0.98 18.16
C GLY A 144 -0.39 1.38 18.09
N TYR A 145 -0.62 2.47 17.39
CA TYR A 145 -1.92 3.07 17.13
C TYR A 145 -2.35 2.65 15.74
N ALA A 146 -3.61 2.28 15.58
CA ALA A 146 -4.19 2.02 14.28
C ALA A 146 -5.54 2.73 14.13
N LYS A 147 -5.80 3.23 12.93
CA LYS A 147 -7.08 3.84 12.56
C LYS A 147 -8.06 2.73 12.21
N GLU A 148 -8.92 2.41 13.16
CA GLU A 148 -10.02 1.47 12.94
C GLU A 148 -10.98 2.00 11.85
N PRO A 149 -11.76 1.12 11.19
CA PRO A 149 -12.80 1.53 10.25
C PRO A 149 -13.71 2.62 10.86
N GLY A 150 -13.93 3.69 10.11
CA GLY A 150 -14.71 4.86 10.56
C GLY A 150 -13.93 5.90 11.38
N HIS A 151 -12.60 5.78 11.49
CA HIS A 151 -11.77 6.85 12.05
C HIS A 151 -11.83 8.12 11.20
N GLU A 152 -12.28 9.23 11.79
CA GLU A 152 -12.30 10.53 11.13
C GLU A 152 -10.94 11.23 11.21
N PRO A 153 -10.45 11.85 10.12
CA PRO A 153 -9.20 12.61 10.14
C PRO A 153 -9.17 13.66 11.25
N GLY A 154 -8.12 13.62 12.06
CA GLY A 154 -7.88 14.51 13.20
C GLY A 154 -8.46 14.01 14.52
N ARG A 155 -9.21 12.90 14.53
CA ARG A 155 -9.70 12.28 15.78
C ARG A 155 -8.54 11.68 16.56
N GLU A 156 -8.46 11.97 17.85
CA GLU A 156 -7.38 11.45 18.69
C GLU A 156 -7.55 9.95 19.00
N ILE A 157 -6.43 9.22 18.98
CA ILE A 157 -6.32 7.83 19.45
C ILE A 157 -5.58 7.85 20.80
N PRO A 158 -6.28 7.67 21.94
CA PRO A 158 -5.73 7.99 23.26
C PRO A 158 -4.63 7.02 23.73
N ALA A 159 -4.67 5.77 23.29
CA ALA A 159 -3.71 4.74 23.67
C ALA A 159 -3.42 3.79 22.50
N PRO A 160 -2.26 3.11 22.47
CA PRO A 160 -2.00 2.09 21.47
C PRO A 160 -3.07 0.99 21.54
N ASN A 161 -3.79 0.79 20.44
CA ASN A 161 -4.95 -0.09 20.31
C ASN A 161 -4.69 -1.30 19.41
N HIS A 162 -3.54 -1.39 18.74
CA HIS A 162 -3.30 -2.45 17.76
C HIS A 162 -1.87 -2.98 17.77
N SER A 163 -1.67 -4.14 17.15
CA SER A 163 -0.36 -4.77 16.97
C SER A 163 -0.27 -5.47 15.62
N TRP A 164 0.88 -5.35 14.98
CA TRP A 164 1.19 -5.95 13.68
C TRP A 164 2.64 -6.48 13.70
N ILE A 165 3.09 -7.01 12.57
CA ILE A 165 4.40 -7.66 12.45
C ILE A 165 5.26 -6.94 11.42
N ALA A 166 6.55 -6.81 11.72
CA ALA A 166 7.59 -6.44 10.79
C ALA A 166 8.49 -7.63 10.48
N VAL A 167 8.86 -7.76 9.21
CA VAL A 167 9.80 -8.77 8.70
C VAL A 167 10.78 -8.11 7.75
N GLN A 168 11.99 -8.67 7.64
CA GLN A 168 12.94 -8.25 6.63
C GLN A 168 13.02 -9.32 5.53
N ILE A 169 12.61 -8.96 4.31
CA ILE A 169 12.64 -9.82 3.13
C ILE A 169 13.53 -9.15 2.10
N ASP A 170 14.51 -9.89 1.57
CA ASP A 170 15.48 -9.39 0.60
C ASP A 170 16.16 -8.06 1.00
N GLY A 171 16.46 -7.92 2.30
CA GLY A 171 17.08 -6.73 2.88
C GLY A 171 16.14 -5.55 3.11
N GLN A 172 14.87 -5.65 2.72
CA GLN A 172 13.88 -4.60 2.91
C GLN A 172 12.88 -4.94 4.02
N TRP A 173 12.55 -3.94 4.83
CA TRP A 173 11.48 -4.09 5.81
C TRP A 173 10.12 -4.13 5.12
N ARG A 174 9.24 -5.00 5.62
CA ARG A 174 7.85 -5.15 5.23
C ARG A 174 6.98 -5.33 6.47
N PHE A 175 5.73 -4.92 6.36
CA PHE A 175 4.73 -5.17 7.41
C PHE A 175 3.76 -6.27 7.00
N ILE A 176 3.24 -6.96 8.01
CA ILE A 176 2.21 -7.99 7.90
C ILE A 176 1.20 -7.75 9.03
N ASP A 177 -0.08 -7.62 8.68
CA ASP A 177 -1.17 -7.56 9.66
C ASP A 177 -2.12 -8.75 9.46
N PRO A 178 -1.89 -9.89 10.15
CA PRO A 178 -2.75 -11.05 10.02
C PRO A 178 -4.15 -10.82 10.60
N THR A 179 -4.33 -9.79 11.43
CA THR A 179 -5.62 -9.45 12.04
C THR A 179 -6.51 -8.77 11.02
N TRP A 180 -6.04 -7.67 10.44
CA TRP A 180 -6.80 -6.95 9.40
C TRP A 180 -6.86 -7.75 8.10
N GLY A 181 -5.84 -8.56 7.82
CA GLY A 181 -5.84 -9.55 6.76
C GLY A 181 -6.93 -10.61 6.83
N ALA A 182 -7.50 -10.84 8.02
CA ALA A 182 -8.57 -11.81 8.23
C ALA A 182 -9.98 -11.24 7.98
N GLY A 183 -10.11 -9.92 7.87
CA GLY A 183 -11.39 -9.22 7.87
C GLY A 183 -11.86 -8.84 9.28
N THR A 184 -13.16 -8.58 9.41
CA THR A 184 -13.76 -8.06 10.64
C THR A 184 -14.70 -9.07 11.29
N ALA A 185 -15.30 -8.69 12.42
CA ALA A 185 -16.43 -9.39 13.00
C ALA A 185 -17.47 -8.35 13.42
N ASP A 186 -18.75 -8.68 13.28
CA ASP A 186 -19.82 -7.81 13.74
C ASP A 186 -19.89 -7.75 15.28
N ALA A 187 -20.78 -6.89 15.79
CA ALA A 187 -20.93 -6.69 17.23
C ALA A 187 -21.38 -7.94 18.00
N ASP A 188 -22.02 -8.87 17.30
CA ASP A 188 -22.51 -10.15 17.83
C ASP A 188 -21.47 -11.28 17.71
N GLY A 189 -20.31 -10.98 17.09
CA GLY A 189 -19.18 -11.89 16.94
C GLY A 189 -19.26 -12.79 15.71
N HIS A 190 -20.15 -12.52 14.76
CA HIS A 190 -20.14 -13.21 13.47
C HIS A 190 -18.97 -12.71 12.63
N ALA A 191 -18.20 -13.65 12.09
CA ALA A 191 -17.05 -13.35 11.25
C ALA A 191 -17.51 -12.78 9.90
N ASP A 192 -16.94 -11.64 9.51
CA ASP A 192 -16.96 -11.15 8.14
C ASP A 192 -15.54 -11.29 7.57
N LYS A 193 -15.26 -12.50 7.06
CA LYS A 193 -13.95 -12.88 6.55
C LYS A 193 -13.70 -12.20 5.22
N GLN A 194 -12.80 -11.23 5.23
CA GLN A 194 -12.38 -10.48 4.06
C GLN A 194 -10.86 -10.59 3.97
N PHE A 195 -10.40 -11.55 3.18
CA PHE A 195 -8.98 -11.76 3.01
C PHE A 195 -8.37 -10.56 2.27
N SER A 196 -7.44 -9.85 2.92
CA SER A 196 -6.74 -8.72 2.31
C SER A 196 -5.36 -9.12 1.83
N GLU A 197 -5.07 -8.87 0.55
CA GLU A 197 -3.71 -8.96 -0.01
C GLU A 197 -2.83 -7.80 0.46
N PHE A 198 -3.43 -6.63 0.68
CA PHE A 198 -2.73 -5.41 1.05
C PHE A 198 -2.03 -5.50 2.41
N GLU A 199 -2.58 -6.31 3.32
CA GLU A 199 -2.04 -6.51 4.66
C GLU A 199 -0.87 -7.53 4.70
N PHE A 200 -0.47 -8.11 3.56
CA PHE A 200 0.65 -9.05 3.46
C PHE A 200 1.88 -8.47 2.74
N LEU A 201 3.03 -8.48 3.43
CA LEU A 201 4.31 -7.93 2.95
C LEU A 201 4.15 -6.51 2.38
N ALA A 202 3.36 -5.70 3.05
CA ALA A 202 3.11 -4.33 2.67
C ALA A 202 4.36 -3.48 2.80
N GLU A 203 4.49 -2.50 1.90
CA GLU A 203 5.51 -1.47 2.03
C GLU A 203 5.23 -0.61 3.28
N PRO A 204 6.25 -0.30 4.10
CA PRO A 204 6.06 0.49 5.31
C PRO A 204 5.27 1.78 5.07
N ASP A 205 5.58 2.53 4.01
CA ASP A 205 4.95 3.82 3.75
C ASP A 205 3.46 3.72 3.40
N ALA A 206 3.00 2.56 2.91
CA ALA A 206 1.58 2.33 2.68
C ALA A 206 0.83 2.16 4.01
N PHE A 207 1.43 1.41 4.94
CA PHE A 207 0.91 1.22 6.31
C PHE A 207 0.93 2.50 7.15
N ALA A 208 1.77 3.49 6.81
CA ALA A 208 1.87 4.75 7.56
C ALA A 208 0.53 5.53 7.66
N PHE A 209 -0.40 5.26 6.74
CA PHE A 209 -1.72 5.91 6.72
C PHE A 209 -2.68 5.33 7.74
N THR A 210 -2.49 4.07 8.14
CA THR A 210 -3.38 3.32 9.02
C THR A 210 -2.74 2.89 10.33
N HIS A 211 -1.42 2.72 10.38
CA HIS A 211 -0.65 2.23 11.53
C HIS A 211 0.43 3.25 11.92
N TYR A 212 0.63 3.45 13.22
CA TYR A 212 1.67 4.31 13.78
C TYR A 212 2.33 3.65 14.99
N PRO A 213 3.64 3.35 14.98
CA PRO A 213 4.30 2.61 16.05
C PRO A 213 4.39 3.44 17.33
N SER A 214 4.26 2.77 18.49
CA SER A 214 4.39 3.44 19.80
C SER A 214 5.84 3.69 20.24
N ARG A 215 6.80 3.01 19.59
CA ARG A 215 8.24 3.11 19.87
C ARG A 215 8.98 3.67 18.66
N GLU A 216 10.01 4.46 18.92
CA GLU A 216 10.81 5.06 17.85
C GLU A 216 11.60 4.04 17.02
N ASP A 217 12.09 2.96 17.63
CA ASP A 217 12.86 1.91 16.92
C ASP A 217 12.02 1.11 15.92
N ASP A 218 10.70 1.18 16.06
CA ASP A 218 9.73 0.50 15.20
C ASP A 218 9.24 1.40 14.05
N PHE A 219 9.74 2.64 13.99
CA PHE A 219 9.43 3.61 12.94
C PHE A 219 10.24 3.32 11.67
N LEU A 220 9.71 2.42 10.83
CA LEU A 220 10.34 1.93 9.60
C LEU A 220 9.90 2.66 8.32
N TYR A 221 9.13 3.74 8.44
CA TYR A 221 8.69 4.56 7.32
C TYR A 221 9.84 5.43 6.77
N SER A 222 9.75 5.82 5.49
CA SER A 222 10.74 6.67 4.83
C SER A 222 10.72 8.12 5.34
N GLN A 223 9.57 8.57 5.87
CA GLN A 223 9.37 9.90 6.42
C GLN A 223 8.96 9.84 7.87
N ARG A 224 9.58 10.66 8.72
CA ARG A 224 9.13 10.85 10.11
C ARG A 224 8.01 11.87 10.19
N PHE A 225 7.00 11.57 10.99
CA PHE A 225 5.87 12.44 11.28
C PHE A 225 5.38 12.17 12.71
N SER A 226 4.72 13.15 13.31
CA SER A 226 4.18 13.04 14.67
C SER A 226 2.88 12.23 14.69
N LYS A 227 2.49 11.74 15.88
CA LYS A 227 1.17 11.14 16.10
C LYS A 227 0.02 12.07 15.71
N GLN A 228 0.16 13.38 15.92
CA GLN A 228 -0.86 14.34 15.50
C GLN A 228 -0.96 14.44 13.97
N GLN A 229 0.17 14.37 13.26
CA GLN A 229 0.15 14.30 11.80
C GLN A 229 -0.49 13.00 11.34
N PHE A 230 -0.14 11.87 11.96
CA PHE A 230 -0.76 10.56 11.70
C PHE A 230 -2.27 10.63 11.80
N GLU A 231 -2.82 11.13 12.90
CA GLU A 231 -4.28 11.22 13.14
C GLU A 231 -4.98 12.06 12.07
N ARG A 232 -4.30 13.06 11.48
CA ARG A 232 -4.83 13.89 10.39
C ARG A 232 -4.72 13.26 9.01
N LEU A 233 -3.88 12.24 8.81
CA LEU A 233 -3.75 11.61 7.49
C LEU A 233 -5.09 10.98 7.10
N SER A 234 -5.56 11.29 5.90
CA SER A 234 -6.71 10.58 5.32
C SER A 234 -6.29 9.20 4.84
N ALA A 235 -7.11 8.20 5.17
CA ALA A 235 -7.00 6.81 4.73
C ALA A 235 -8.39 6.38 4.21
N PRO A 236 -8.49 5.32 3.36
CA PRO A 236 -7.40 4.50 2.84
C PRO A 236 -6.70 5.11 1.62
N VAL A 237 -5.42 4.76 1.42
CA VAL A 237 -4.64 5.08 0.20
C VAL A 237 -4.46 3.88 -0.72
N GLU A 238 -5.01 2.72 -0.33
CA GLU A 238 -4.88 1.43 -1.01
C GLU A 238 -5.16 1.54 -2.51
N ARG A 239 -6.24 2.20 -2.92
CA ARG A 239 -6.60 2.42 -4.33
C ARG A 239 -5.50 3.12 -5.14
N LEU A 240 -4.84 4.13 -4.57
CA LEU A 240 -3.75 4.83 -5.27
C LEU A 240 -2.51 3.92 -5.39
N VAL A 241 -2.25 3.10 -4.37
CA VAL A 241 -1.19 2.08 -4.42
C VAL A 241 -1.51 1.01 -5.46
N GLU A 242 -2.76 0.54 -5.54
CA GLU A 242 -3.23 -0.39 -6.58
C GLU A 242 -3.07 0.17 -7.99
N PHE A 243 -3.27 1.48 -8.17
CA PHE A 243 -3.02 2.19 -9.42
C PHE A 243 -1.52 2.37 -9.73
N GLY A 244 -0.63 1.92 -8.84
CA GLY A 244 0.82 1.96 -9.02
C GLY A 244 1.49 3.24 -8.51
N VAL A 245 0.79 4.08 -7.73
CA VAL A 245 1.43 5.23 -7.08
C VAL A 245 2.32 4.75 -5.95
N ALA A 246 3.62 5.08 -6.01
CA ALA A 246 4.59 4.65 -5.01
C ALA A 246 4.20 5.15 -3.59
N PRO A 247 4.09 4.27 -2.58
CA PRO A 247 3.68 4.66 -1.23
C PRO A 247 4.54 5.77 -0.59
N GLY A 248 5.84 5.80 -0.88
CA GLY A 248 6.73 6.87 -0.40
C GLY A 248 6.42 8.26 -0.98
N LEU A 249 5.91 8.34 -2.22
CA LEU A 249 5.44 9.60 -2.80
C LEU A 249 4.17 10.08 -2.11
N LEU A 250 3.24 9.15 -1.85
CA LEU A 250 2.02 9.43 -1.09
C LEU A 250 2.36 9.95 0.30
N LEU A 251 3.15 9.20 1.07
CA LEU A 251 3.52 9.59 2.43
C LEU A 251 4.26 10.93 2.45
N GLY A 252 5.25 11.10 1.56
CA GLY A 252 5.99 12.35 1.42
C GLY A 252 5.09 13.55 1.15
N ARG A 253 4.11 13.40 0.25
CA ARG A 253 3.15 14.47 -0.01
C ARG A 253 2.23 14.72 1.19
N ALA A 254 1.75 13.67 1.85
CA ALA A 254 0.75 13.77 2.90
C ALA A 254 1.25 14.41 4.19
N VAL A 255 2.54 14.24 4.50
CA VAL A 255 3.16 14.87 5.69
C VAL A 255 3.67 16.29 5.42
N THR A 256 3.60 16.76 4.18
CA THR A 256 4.03 18.11 3.78
C THR A 256 2.98 19.16 4.18
N PRO A 257 3.40 20.31 4.76
CA PRO A 257 2.48 21.40 5.11
C PRO A 257 1.59 21.86 3.95
N GLY A 258 0.32 22.14 4.24
CA GLY A 258 -0.66 22.56 3.23
C GLY A 258 -1.25 21.42 2.39
N PHE A 259 -0.96 20.15 2.72
CA PHE A 259 -1.74 19.02 2.22
C PHE A 259 -3.16 19.02 2.81
N ASP A 260 -4.16 18.85 1.96
CA ASP A 260 -5.60 18.86 2.32
C ASP A 260 -6.33 17.59 1.82
N GLY A 261 -5.58 16.57 1.43
CA GLY A 261 -6.11 15.30 0.92
C GLY A 261 -5.68 14.97 -0.50
N PHE A 262 -5.72 13.68 -0.81
CA PHE A 262 -5.47 13.17 -2.16
C PHE A 262 -6.70 13.33 -3.05
N ALA A 263 -6.49 13.19 -4.34
CA ALA A 263 -7.58 12.96 -5.27
C ALA A 263 -8.31 11.67 -4.95
N GLU A 264 -9.62 11.70 -5.16
CA GLU A 264 -10.50 10.57 -4.88
C GLU A 264 -10.31 9.52 -5.96
N ALA A 265 -10.02 8.29 -5.54
CA ALA A 265 -9.86 7.15 -6.42
C ALA A 265 -11.08 6.22 -6.26
N PHE A 266 -11.60 5.72 -7.38
CA PHE A 266 -12.79 4.86 -7.40
C PHE A 266 -12.44 3.42 -7.74
N ASP A 267 -13.38 2.52 -7.46
CA ASP A 267 -13.26 1.11 -7.77
C ASP A 267 -13.31 0.83 -9.27
N VAL A 268 -12.29 0.13 -9.73
CA VAL A 268 -12.13 -0.43 -11.08
C VAL A 268 -11.45 -1.79 -10.96
N PRO A 269 -11.62 -2.69 -11.95
CA PRO A 269 -10.96 -4.00 -11.96
C PRO A 269 -9.45 -3.91 -11.69
N ALA A 270 -8.95 -4.84 -10.89
CA ALA A 270 -7.54 -4.86 -10.48
C ALA A 270 -6.60 -4.89 -11.70
N GLY A 271 -5.58 -4.04 -11.67
CA GLY A 271 -4.62 -3.92 -12.76
C GLY A 271 -5.16 -3.28 -14.03
N LEU A 272 -6.37 -2.69 -14.03
CA LEU A 272 -6.87 -1.92 -15.16
C LEU A 272 -6.15 -0.58 -15.32
N VAL A 273 -5.84 0.08 -14.20
CA VAL A 273 -4.99 1.28 -14.13
C VAL A 273 -3.68 0.89 -13.45
N ARG A 274 -2.55 1.23 -14.07
CA ARG A 274 -1.20 0.92 -13.58
C ARG A 274 -0.28 2.11 -13.81
N ASP A 275 0.83 2.14 -13.06
CA ASP A 275 1.90 3.12 -13.21
C ASP A 275 1.34 4.55 -13.30
N LEU A 276 0.39 4.89 -12.43
CA LEU A 276 -0.29 6.18 -12.43
C LEU A 276 0.65 7.31 -11.99
N HIS A 277 0.85 8.28 -12.87
CA HIS A 277 1.62 9.50 -12.64
C HIS A 277 0.72 10.71 -12.90
N VAL A 278 0.15 11.25 -11.82
CA VAL A 278 -0.82 12.35 -11.84
C VAL A 278 -0.57 13.28 -10.66
N PRO A 279 -1.13 14.51 -10.64
CA PRO A 279 -1.07 15.33 -9.44
C PRO A 279 -1.69 14.58 -8.26
N LEU A 280 -0.99 14.53 -7.13
CA LEU A 280 -1.48 13.78 -5.97
C LEU A 280 -2.54 14.54 -5.18
N ASP A 281 -2.46 15.87 -5.17
CA ASP A 281 -3.39 16.71 -4.42
C ASP A 281 -4.80 16.58 -4.96
N GLY A 282 -5.77 16.45 -4.07
CA GLY A 282 -7.17 16.30 -4.44
C GLY A 282 -7.81 17.53 -5.06
N ARG A 283 -7.04 18.62 -5.23
CA ARG A 283 -7.51 19.86 -5.83
C ARG A 283 -6.51 20.38 -6.86
N LEU A 284 -6.98 20.57 -8.08
CA LEU A 284 -6.20 21.15 -9.16
C LEU A 284 -6.46 22.65 -9.29
N ALA A 285 -5.39 23.43 -9.49
CA ALA A 285 -5.54 24.84 -9.81
C ALA A 285 -6.07 25.02 -11.23
N ALA A 286 -7.12 25.84 -11.38
CA ALA A 286 -7.64 26.23 -12.68
C ALA A 286 -6.67 27.15 -13.42
N GLY A 287 -6.43 26.89 -14.71
CA GLY A 287 -5.57 27.70 -15.58
C GLY A 287 -4.20 27.08 -15.90
N PRO A 288 -3.34 26.73 -14.92
CA PRO A 288 -2.10 26.01 -15.19
C PRO A 288 -2.33 24.65 -15.82
N GLU A 289 -1.37 24.19 -16.63
CA GLU A 289 -1.37 22.83 -17.16
C GLU A 289 -0.92 21.82 -16.09
N HIS A 290 -1.55 20.66 -16.12
CA HIS A 290 -1.23 19.50 -15.29
C HIS A 290 -0.87 18.32 -16.20
N ASP A 291 0.07 17.49 -15.76
CA ASP A 291 0.50 16.29 -16.46
C ASP A 291 -0.23 15.07 -15.87
N PHE A 292 -0.80 14.25 -16.75
CA PHE A 292 -1.47 13.00 -16.42
C PHE A 292 -0.93 11.87 -17.28
N GLU A 293 -0.53 10.78 -16.65
CA GLU A 293 0.05 9.63 -17.33
C GLU A 293 -0.33 8.34 -16.61
N LEU A 294 -0.63 7.29 -17.37
CA LEU A 294 -0.98 5.98 -16.85
C LEU A 294 -0.75 4.88 -17.90
N ASN A 295 -0.61 3.65 -17.42
CA ASN A 295 -0.74 2.45 -18.23
C ASN A 295 -2.12 1.82 -18.01
N ALA A 296 -2.85 1.56 -19.10
CA ALA A 296 -4.16 0.92 -19.08
C ALA A 296 -4.27 -0.08 -20.25
N PRO A 297 -3.71 -1.30 -20.11
CA PRO A 297 -3.53 -2.23 -21.24
C PRO A 297 -4.83 -2.72 -21.87
N GLU A 298 -5.93 -2.71 -21.12
CA GLU A 298 -7.24 -3.17 -21.57
C GLU A 298 -8.15 -2.02 -22.04
N ALA A 299 -7.74 -0.76 -21.82
CA ALA A 299 -8.51 0.40 -22.24
C ALA A 299 -8.29 0.70 -23.73
N ASP A 300 -9.35 1.09 -24.42
CA ASP A 300 -9.25 1.63 -25.79
C ASP A 300 -9.16 3.15 -25.83
N ASP A 301 -9.67 3.83 -24.80
CA ASP A 301 -9.63 5.29 -24.63
C ASP A 301 -9.51 5.68 -23.15
N VAL A 302 -8.92 6.85 -22.89
CA VAL A 302 -8.88 7.51 -21.58
C VAL A 302 -9.15 8.99 -21.80
N ALA A 303 -10.04 9.56 -20.97
CA ALA A 303 -10.43 10.95 -21.07
C ALA A 303 -10.35 11.67 -19.72
N LEU A 304 -9.94 12.94 -19.77
CA LEU A 304 -10.21 13.91 -18.72
C LEU A 304 -11.53 14.61 -19.03
N ILE A 305 -12.46 14.55 -18.09
CA ILE A 305 -13.80 15.13 -18.20
C ILE A 305 -13.84 16.37 -17.30
N ASP A 306 -14.03 17.54 -17.91
CA ASP A 306 -14.11 18.85 -17.25
C ASP A 306 -15.41 19.53 -17.69
N GLY A 307 -16.49 19.25 -16.96
CA GLY A 307 -17.85 19.60 -17.37
C GLY A 307 -18.21 18.94 -18.70
N ASP A 308 -18.58 19.75 -19.69
CA ASP A 308 -18.90 19.29 -21.05
C ASP A 308 -17.66 19.06 -21.92
N ARG A 309 -16.47 19.41 -21.43
CA ARG A 309 -15.21 19.28 -22.17
C ARG A 309 -14.57 17.93 -21.90
N TRP A 310 -14.49 17.10 -22.93
CA TRP A 310 -13.82 15.81 -22.92
C TRP A 310 -12.47 15.94 -23.64
N LEU A 311 -11.40 15.63 -22.93
CA LEU A 311 -10.03 15.69 -23.43
C LEU A 311 -9.45 14.28 -23.43
N HIS A 312 -9.31 13.71 -24.62
CA HIS A 312 -8.81 12.35 -24.79
C HIS A 312 -7.29 12.33 -24.72
N PHE A 313 -6.75 11.30 -24.06
CA PHE A 313 -5.32 11.13 -23.88
C PHE A 313 -4.66 10.69 -25.18
N GLU A 314 -3.44 11.15 -25.42
CA GLU A 314 -2.59 10.57 -26.44
C GLU A 314 -2.26 9.13 -26.03
N ARG A 315 -2.43 8.17 -26.96
CA ARG A 315 -2.24 6.75 -26.70
C ARG A 315 -1.04 6.19 -27.48
N GLU A 316 -0.12 5.55 -26.79
CA GLU A 316 0.99 4.76 -27.37
C GLU A 316 0.96 3.34 -26.79
N GLY A 317 0.33 2.41 -27.51
CA GLY A 317 0.12 1.05 -27.01
C GLY A 317 -0.81 1.00 -25.80
N ALA A 318 -0.28 0.61 -24.65
CA ALA A 318 -0.98 0.59 -23.36
C ALA A 318 -0.81 1.89 -22.56
N HIS A 319 0.06 2.79 -23.02
CA HIS A 319 0.41 4.03 -22.35
C HIS A 319 -0.51 5.16 -22.79
N PHE A 320 -1.01 5.93 -21.83
CA PHE A 320 -1.88 7.08 -22.05
C PHE A 320 -1.28 8.30 -21.37
N ARG A 321 -1.25 9.43 -22.09
CA ARG A 321 -0.73 10.70 -21.57
C ARG A 321 -1.58 11.89 -22.00
N LEU A 322 -1.74 12.84 -21.10
CA LEU A 322 -2.38 14.12 -21.37
C LEU A 322 -1.68 15.20 -20.56
N ARG A 323 -1.39 16.32 -21.22
CA ARG A 323 -1.00 17.55 -20.55
C ARG A 323 -2.06 18.60 -20.84
N SER A 324 -2.76 19.07 -19.81
CA SER A 324 -3.86 20.02 -20.02
C SER A 324 -4.10 20.92 -18.83
N ALA A 325 -4.56 22.14 -19.13
CA ALA A 325 -5.18 23.01 -18.15
C ALA A 325 -6.62 22.59 -17.87
N VAL A 326 -7.03 22.72 -16.61
CA VAL A 326 -8.42 22.52 -16.17
C VAL A 326 -9.14 23.85 -16.05
N GLY A 327 -10.43 23.86 -16.34
CA GLY A 327 -11.31 25.02 -16.24
C GLY A 327 -11.61 25.39 -14.79
N ALA A 328 -12.37 26.47 -14.60
CA ALA A 328 -12.79 26.96 -13.28
C ALA A 328 -14.05 26.22 -12.75
N GLY A 329 -14.27 24.99 -13.20
CA GLY A 329 -15.40 24.14 -12.80
C GLY A 329 -15.32 23.71 -11.34
N ARG A 330 -16.23 22.83 -10.92
CA ARG A 330 -16.24 22.30 -9.55
C ARG A 330 -15.21 21.18 -9.37
N ASP A 331 -15.21 20.24 -10.31
CA ASP A 331 -14.36 19.06 -10.32
C ASP A 331 -13.94 18.68 -11.74
N VAL A 332 -12.92 17.84 -11.82
CA VAL A 332 -12.55 17.13 -13.05
C VAL A 332 -12.43 15.64 -12.75
N GLN A 333 -12.72 14.82 -13.74
CA GLN A 333 -12.69 13.37 -13.62
C GLN A 333 -11.72 12.75 -14.62
N LEU A 334 -11.06 11.67 -14.23
CA LEU A 334 -10.36 10.80 -15.17
C LEU A 334 -11.20 9.54 -15.33
N ALA A 335 -11.48 9.19 -16.58
CA ALA A 335 -12.29 8.03 -16.92
C ALA A 335 -11.67 7.26 -18.08
N LEU A 336 -11.85 5.95 -18.07
CA LEU A 336 -11.38 5.06 -19.13
C LEU A 336 -12.56 4.38 -19.82
N HIS A 337 -12.37 4.04 -21.08
CA HIS A 337 -13.29 3.23 -21.85
C HIS A 337 -12.68 1.85 -22.10
N LEU A 338 -13.54 0.83 -22.09
CA LEU A 338 -13.17 -0.55 -22.34
C LEU A 338 -13.84 -1.03 -23.64
N PRO A 339 -13.16 -1.81 -24.48
CA PRO A 339 -13.74 -2.39 -25.69
C PRO A 339 -15.06 -3.11 -25.41
N GLY A 340 -16.09 -2.80 -26.19
CA GLY A 340 -17.41 -3.43 -26.09
C GLY A 340 -18.26 -2.98 -24.91
N ARG A 341 -17.82 -2.01 -24.11
CA ARG A 341 -18.67 -1.34 -23.12
C ARG A 341 -19.30 -0.08 -23.73
N PRO A 342 -20.50 0.31 -23.28
CA PRO A 342 -21.18 1.51 -23.80
C PRO A 342 -20.80 2.79 -23.05
N ALA A 343 -20.14 2.68 -21.89
CA ALA A 343 -19.92 3.79 -20.96
C ALA A 343 -18.49 3.79 -20.44
N TYR A 344 -18.01 5.00 -20.14
CA TYR A 344 -16.76 5.24 -19.45
C TYR A 344 -16.86 4.85 -17.97
N LEU A 345 -15.75 4.38 -17.42
CA LEU A 345 -15.56 4.11 -16.00
C LEU A 345 -14.68 5.21 -15.40
N THR A 346 -15.26 6.05 -14.56
CA THR A 346 -14.50 7.04 -13.78
C THR A 346 -13.67 6.32 -12.74
N PHE A 347 -12.37 6.57 -12.72
CA PHE A 347 -11.44 5.96 -11.76
C PHE A 347 -10.79 6.99 -10.83
N MET A 348 -10.86 8.29 -11.17
CA MET A 348 -10.31 9.36 -10.32
C MET A 348 -11.11 10.66 -10.43
N ARG A 349 -11.19 11.42 -9.34
CA ARG A 349 -11.80 12.76 -9.31
C ARG A 349 -10.94 13.74 -8.50
N TYR A 350 -10.87 14.96 -9.03
CA TYR A 350 -10.25 16.11 -8.38
C TYR A 350 -11.29 17.20 -8.17
N GLY A 351 -11.24 17.89 -7.03
CA GLY A 351 -11.82 19.22 -6.94
C GLY A 351 -10.98 20.23 -7.74
N VAL A 352 -11.54 21.41 -7.98
CA VAL A 352 -10.80 22.51 -8.60
C VAL A 352 -10.68 23.68 -7.62
N THR A 353 -9.51 24.34 -7.62
CA THR A 353 -9.29 25.62 -6.95
C THR A 353 -9.20 26.73 -7.98
N THR A 354 -10.11 27.69 -7.88
CA THR A 354 -10.10 28.88 -8.72
C THR A 354 -9.36 29.99 -7.97
N PRO A 355 -8.29 30.57 -8.52
CA PRO A 355 -7.65 31.74 -7.93
C PRO A 355 -8.67 32.89 -7.76
N ALA A 356 -8.56 33.65 -6.67
CA ALA A 356 -9.37 34.84 -6.46
C ALA A 356 -9.14 35.84 -7.61
N GLY A 357 -10.06 35.86 -8.58
CA GLY A 357 -9.96 36.65 -9.82
C GLY A 357 -10.47 35.95 -11.09
N LEU A 358 -10.64 34.62 -11.06
CA LEU A 358 -11.22 33.83 -12.17
C LEU A 358 -12.66 33.33 -11.89
N ALA A 359 -13.17 33.56 -10.68
CA ALA A 359 -14.57 33.31 -10.36
C ALA A 359 -15.43 34.42 -10.98
N ALA A 360 -16.30 34.05 -11.93
CA ALA A 360 -17.17 34.88 -12.75
C ALA A 360 -16.54 35.46 -14.03
N ARG A 361 -16.73 34.73 -15.13
CA ARG A 361 -17.29 35.29 -16.36
C ARG A 361 -18.33 34.35 -16.94
#